data_AF-A0A4U0NCZ8-F1
#
_entry.id   AF-A0A4U0NCZ8-F1
#
_cell.length_a   1.000
_cell.length_b   1.000
_cell.length_c   1.000
_cell.angle_alpha   90.00
_cell.angle_beta   90.00
_cell.angle_gamma   90.00
#
_symmetry.space_group_name_H-M   'P 1'
#
loop_
_entity.id
_entity.type
_entity.pdbx_description
1 polymer ?
#
loop_
_entity_poly.entity_id
_entity_poly.type
_entity_poly.pdbx_seq_one_letter_code
_entity_poly.pdbx_strand_id
1 'polypeptide(L)'
;MGIFSFFKSSKKEHENAVLNSIGKFNFIEFNGTKNYKGFIDSKMGKNIELLFPINGTEISFYQTEYFKKIEDNWHTILNQLDDQNAKIDFENFNVTSIMIPDQGSEFYDVDGEIVLEKDATIISVILKDIIVEDIIETS
;
A
#
# COMPACT_ATOMS: atom_id res chain seq x y z
N MET A 1 25.96 -41.47 18.33
CA MET A 1 25.17 -41.64 17.08
C MET A 1 23.73 -41.25 17.36
N GLY A 2 23.14 -40.44 16.46
CA GLY A 2 21.74 -39.92 16.49
C GLY A 2 21.60 -38.60 17.27
N ILE A 3 21.90 -37.41 16.74
CA ILE A 3 21.33 -36.61 15.63
C ILE A 3 19.88 -36.14 15.89
N PHE A 4 19.79 -34.81 16.06
CA PHE A 4 18.62 -33.94 16.10
C PHE A 4 17.48 -34.31 15.15
N SER A 5 16.24 -34.20 15.62
CA SER A 5 15.08 -33.91 14.75
C SER A 5 14.03 -33.07 15.50
N PHE A 6 14.42 -31.86 15.91
CA PHE A 6 13.49 -30.84 16.44
C PHE A 6 12.89 -29.92 15.37
N PHE A 7 13.16 -30.18 14.09
CA PHE A 7 12.50 -29.45 12.99
C PHE A 7 11.40 -30.32 12.38
N LYS A 8 10.26 -30.38 13.08
CA LYS A 8 8.98 -30.67 12.43
C LYS A 8 8.71 -29.52 11.45
N SER A 9 9.03 -29.78 10.18
CA SER A 9 8.46 -29.16 8.99
C SER A 9 7.81 -27.79 9.21
N SER A 10 8.59 -26.71 9.08
CA SER A 10 8.00 -25.46 8.61
C SER A 10 7.50 -25.74 7.20
N LYS A 11 6.23 -26.12 7.06
CA LYS A 11 5.52 -25.88 5.81
C LYS A 11 5.63 -24.38 5.59
N LYS A 12 6.61 -23.95 4.80
CA LYS A 12 6.45 -22.73 4.03
C LYS A 12 5.29 -23.04 3.12
N GLU A 13 4.08 -22.71 3.55
CA GLU A 13 2.99 -22.55 2.61
C GLU A 13 3.51 -21.52 1.61
N HIS A 14 3.84 -22.01 0.41
CA HIS A 14 3.99 -21.14 -0.73
C HIS A 14 2.59 -20.60 -0.98
N GLU A 15 2.21 -19.53 -0.29
CA GLU A 15 1.02 -18.77 -0.65
C GLU A 15 1.27 -18.28 -2.08
N ASN A 16 0.51 -18.87 -3.01
CA ASN A 16 0.65 -18.62 -4.43
C ASN A 16 0.40 -17.13 -4.70
N ALA A 17 1.06 -16.60 -5.73
CA ALA A 17 0.77 -15.25 -6.17
C ALA A 17 -0.73 -15.09 -6.48
N VAL A 18 -1.35 -14.07 -5.90
CA VAL A 18 -2.73 -13.70 -6.17
C VAL A 18 -2.76 -12.81 -7.40
N LEU A 19 -3.63 -13.14 -8.35
CA LEU A 19 -3.89 -12.31 -9.53
C LEU A 19 -5.33 -11.77 -9.41
N ASN A 20 -5.48 -10.45 -9.46
CA ASN A 20 -6.79 -9.79 -9.46
C ASN A 20 -6.86 -8.73 -10.57
N SER A 21 -7.91 -7.89 -10.56
CA SER A 21 -8.11 -6.84 -11.56
C SER A 21 -7.08 -5.71 -11.53
N ILE A 22 -6.31 -5.59 -10.44
CA ILE A 22 -5.28 -4.56 -10.26
C ILE A 22 -3.93 -5.07 -10.77
N GLY A 23 -3.61 -6.33 -10.47
CA GLY A 23 -2.33 -6.91 -10.87
C GLY A 23 -2.00 -8.22 -10.18
N LYS A 24 -0.71 -8.54 -10.16
CA LYS A 24 -0.15 -9.73 -9.54
C LYS A 24 0.52 -9.38 -8.22
N PHE A 25 0.16 -10.09 -7.17
CA PHE A 25 0.63 -9.85 -5.80
C PHE A 25 1.23 -11.13 -5.24
N ASN A 26 2.36 -10.99 -4.55
CA ASN A 26 2.97 -12.08 -3.81
C ASN A 26 2.69 -11.88 -2.32
N PHE A 27 2.43 -12.97 -1.62
CA PHE A 27 2.34 -12.95 -0.18
C PHE A 27 3.72 -12.66 0.43
N ILE A 28 3.74 -11.74 1.40
CA ILE A 28 4.89 -11.45 2.25
C ILE A 28 4.43 -11.38 3.70
N GLU A 29 5.23 -11.92 4.60
CA GLU A 29 5.03 -11.77 6.04
C GLU A 29 6.22 -10.99 6.61
N PHE A 30 5.94 -9.91 7.32
CA PHE A 30 6.95 -9.08 7.95
C PHE A 30 6.49 -8.61 9.31
N ASN A 31 7.32 -8.79 10.34
CA ASN A 31 7.03 -8.42 11.73
C ASN A 31 5.68 -8.93 12.28
N GLY A 32 5.23 -10.11 11.83
CA GLY A 32 3.96 -10.70 12.25
C GLY A 32 2.73 -10.18 11.50
N THR A 33 2.91 -9.24 10.57
CA THR A 33 1.85 -8.75 9.68
C THR A 33 1.89 -9.53 8.37
N LYS A 34 0.73 -10.03 7.97
CA LYS A 34 0.50 -10.66 6.67
C LYS A 34 0.18 -9.59 5.64
N ASN A 35 0.85 -9.62 4.50
CA ASN A 35 0.62 -8.65 3.44
C ASN A 35 0.65 -9.31 2.06
N TYR A 36 -0.06 -8.72 1.12
CA TYR A 36 0.14 -8.94 -0.30
C TYR A 36 0.86 -7.74 -0.91
N LYS A 37 1.95 -7.99 -1.63
CA LYS A 37 2.78 -6.97 -2.26
C LYS A 37 2.90 -7.20 -3.76
N GLY A 38 2.72 -6.16 -4.55
CA GLY A 38 2.87 -6.19 -6.00
C GLY A 38 3.43 -4.87 -6.53
N PHE A 39 3.88 -4.88 -7.78
CA PHE A 39 4.21 -3.66 -8.52
C PHE A 39 3.22 -3.50 -9.67
N ILE A 40 2.71 -2.28 -9.84
CA ILE A 40 1.69 -1.99 -10.85
C ILE A 40 2.03 -0.72 -11.63
N ASP A 41 1.43 -0.62 -12.82
CA ASP A 41 1.31 0.63 -13.55
C ASP A 41 -0.14 1.12 -13.42
N SER A 42 -0.34 2.40 -13.17
CA SER A 42 -1.66 3.02 -12.97
C SER A 42 -1.71 4.40 -13.62
N LYS A 43 -2.88 5.05 -13.59
CA LYS A 43 -3.00 6.47 -14.00
C LYS A 43 -2.12 7.42 -13.18
N MET A 44 -1.69 6.99 -11.98
CA MET A 44 -0.90 7.79 -11.03
C MET A 44 0.60 7.69 -11.26
N GLY A 45 1.07 6.70 -12.04
CA GLY A 45 2.49 6.44 -12.23
C GLY A 45 2.79 5.00 -12.66
N LYS A 46 4.07 4.69 -12.78
CA LYS A 46 4.57 3.37 -13.18
C LYS A 46 5.38 2.74 -12.08
N ASN A 47 5.40 1.41 -12.05
CA ASN A 47 6.16 0.62 -11.08
C ASN A 47 5.87 1.05 -9.62
N ILE A 48 4.60 1.33 -9.32
CA ILE A 48 4.13 1.69 -7.98
C ILE A 48 4.08 0.41 -7.15
N GLU A 49 4.72 0.41 -5.99
CA GLU A 49 4.56 -0.65 -5.00
C GLU A 49 3.17 -0.56 -4.38
N LEU A 50 2.39 -1.64 -4.45
CA LEU A 50 1.09 -1.70 -3.82
C LEU A 50 1.11 -2.77 -2.73
N LEU A 51 0.77 -2.35 -1.51
CA LEU A 51 0.80 -3.17 -0.31
C LEU A 51 -0.61 -3.28 0.29
N PHE A 52 -1.03 -4.52 0.51
CA PHE A 52 -2.29 -4.86 1.15
C PHE A 52 -2.03 -5.64 2.44
N PRO A 53 -1.94 -4.98 3.60
CA PRO A 53 -2.01 -5.66 4.89
C PRO A 53 -3.34 -6.39 5.02
N ILE A 54 -3.33 -7.67 5.40
CA ILE A 54 -4.55 -8.49 5.49
C ILE A 54 -4.73 -9.06 6.89
N ASN A 55 -5.98 -9.16 7.34
CA ASN A 55 -6.34 -9.89 8.55
C ASN A 55 -6.58 -11.39 8.28
N GLY A 56 -6.92 -11.74 7.04
CA GLY A 56 -7.29 -13.10 6.61
C GLY A 56 -6.24 -13.80 5.74
N THR A 57 -6.70 -14.38 4.64
CA THR A 57 -5.87 -15.14 3.68
C THR A 57 -5.93 -14.57 2.26
N GLU A 58 -6.70 -13.51 2.03
CA GLU A 58 -6.92 -12.91 0.72
C GLU A 58 -6.97 -11.38 0.80
N ILE A 59 -6.68 -10.73 -0.33
CA ILE A 59 -6.90 -9.29 -0.50
C ILE A 59 -8.42 -9.08 -0.54
N SER A 60 -8.95 -8.25 0.35
CA SER A 60 -10.39 -8.06 0.47
C SER A 60 -10.96 -7.22 -0.68
N PHE A 61 -12.26 -7.39 -0.94
CA PHE A 61 -12.97 -6.57 -1.92
C PHE A 61 -12.85 -5.07 -1.60
N TYR A 62 -12.92 -4.71 -0.32
CA TYR A 62 -12.72 -3.35 0.16
C TYR A 62 -11.39 -2.76 -0.35
N GLN A 63 -10.28 -3.47 -0.13
CA GLN A 63 -8.95 -3.00 -0.53
C GLN A 63 -8.87 -2.78 -2.04
N THR A 64 -9.43 -3.70 -2.83
CA THR A 64 -9.41 -3.58 -4.28
C THR A 64 -10.28 -2.43 -4.80
N GLU A 65 -11.43 -2.18 -4.19
CA GLU A 65 -12.31 -1.07 -4.56
C GLU A 65 -11.75 0.26 -4.10
N TYR A 66 -11.12 0.32 -2.92
CA TYR A 66 -10.50 1.54 -2.41
C TYR A 66 -9.33 1.98 -3.30
N PHE A 67 -8.52 1.04 -3.78
CA PHE A 67 -7.49 1.34 -4.79
C PHE A 67 -8.09 1.99 -6.05
N LYS A 68 -9.17 1.41 -6.60
CA LYS A 68 -9.84 1.98 -7.78
C LYS A 68 -10.38 3.37 -7.50
N LYS A 69 -10.94 3.61 -6.32
CA LYS A 69 -11.41 4.94 -5.91
C LYS A 69 -10.26 5.95 -5.87
N ILE A 70 -9.10 5.58 -5.34
CA ILE A 70 -7.90 6.42 -5.36
C ILE A 70 -7.53 6.75 -6.82
N GLU A 71 -7.43 5.72 -7.68
CA GLU A 71 -7.05 5.90 -9.08
C GLU A 71 -8.03 6.81 -9.85
N ASP A 72 -9.33 6.64 -9.64
CA ASP A 72 -10.36 7.43 -10.32
C ASP A 72 -10.48 8.86 -9.78
N ASN A 73 -10.07 9.10 -8.53
CA ASN A 73 -10.12 10.43 -7.90
C ASN A 73 -8.74 11.07 -7.74
N TRP A 74 -7.71 10.55 -8.42
CA TRP A 74 -6.34 11.00 -8.23
C TRP A 74 -6.14 12.51 -8.39
N HIS A 75 -6.75 13.10 -9.42
CA HIS A 75 -6.68 14.55 -9.64
C HIS A 75 -7.33 15.36 -8.50
N THR A 76 -8.39 14.83 -7.88
CA THR A 76 -9.03 15.47 -6.72
C THR A 76 -8.15 15.37 -5.48
N ILE A 77 -7.40 14.27 -5.32
CA ILE A 77 -6.41 14.12 -4.23
C ILE A 77 -5.26 15.11 -4.43
N LEU A 78 -4.73 15.25 -5.65
CA LEU A 78 -3.68 16.23 -5.96
C LEU A 78 -4.12 17.67 -5.65
N ASN A 79 -5.32 18.06 -6.08
CA ASN A 79 -5.84 19.40 -5.79
C ASN A 79 -5.98 19.66 -4.27
N GLN A 80 -6.37 18.66 -3.48
CA GLN A 80 -6.41 18.78 -2.01
C GLN A 80 -5.01 18.98 -1.42
N LEU A 81 -3.99 18.28 -1.95
CA LEU A 81 -2.61 18.42 -1.51
C LEU A 81 -2.08 19.84 -1.78
N ASP A 82 -2.33 20.37 -2.98
CA ASP A 82 -1.93 21.72 -3.37
C ASP A 82 -2.61 22.78 -2.49
N ASP A 83 -3.90 22.59 -2.17
CA ASP A 83 -4.66 23.50 -1.29
C ASP A 83 -4.14 23.46 0.17
N GLN A 84 -3.78 22.27 0.67
CA GLN A 84 -3.27 22.10 2.04
C GLN A 84 -1.81 22.55 2.19
N ASN A 85 -0.99 22.40 1.15
CA ASN A 85 0.43 22.74 1.22
C ASN A 85 0.97 23.35 -0.08
N ALA A 86 0.49 24.55 -0.40
CA ALA A 86 0.82 25.31 -1.63
C ALA A 86 2.32 25.63 -1.85
N LYS A 87 3.21 25.28 -0.92
CA LYS A 87 4.67 25.44 -1.10
C LYS A 87 5.29 24.26 -1.83
N ILE A 88 4.62 23.11 -1.81
CA ILE A 88 5.09 21.86 -2.43
C ILE A 88 4.38 21.72 -3.76
N ASP A 89 5.14 21.43 -4.81
CA ASP A 89 4.63 21.15 -6.14
C ASP A 89 4.49 19.63 -6.30
N PHE A 90 3.30 19.12 -5.94
CA PHE A 90 3.00 17.69 -5.90
C PHE A 90 2.94 17.04 -7.29
N GLU A 91 2.71 17.82 -8.36
CA GLU A 91 2.71 17.30 -9.74
C GLU A 91 4.05 16.72 -10.17
N ASN A 92 5.14 17.19 -9.55
CA ASN A 92 6.51 16.74 -9.83
C ASN A 92 6.98 15.57 -8.96
N PHE A 93 6.15 15.07 -8.05
CA PHE A 93 6.47 13.89 -7.26
C PHE A 93 6.02 12.61 -7.98
N ASN A 94 6.80 11.54 -7.82
CA ASN A 94 6.40 10.22 -8.28
C ASN A 94 5.68 9.48 -7.14
N VAL A 95 4.55 8.85 -7.45
CA VAL A 95 3.96 7.87 -6.54
C VAL A 95 4.86 6.64 -6.52
N THR A 96 5.40 6.28 -5.37
CA THR A 96 6.33 5.15 -5.22
C THR A 96 5.69 3.96 -4.53
N SER A 97 4.82 4.21 -3.56
CA SER A 97 4.12 3.18 -2.81
C SER A 97 2.71 3.60 -2.44
N ILE A 98 1.80 2.64 -2.38
CA ILE A 98 0.47 2.80 -1.83
C ILE A 98 0.21 1.63 -0.89
N MET A 99 -0.22 1.93 0.34
CA MET A 99 -0.69 0.93 1.30
C MET A 99 -2.19 1.10 1.52
N ILE A 100 -2.95 0.00 1.45
CA ILE A 100 -4.38 -0.01 1.76
C ILE A 100 -4.64 -1.13 2.77
N PRO A 101 -4.82 -0.82 4.06
CA PRO A 101 -5.13 -1.83 5.07
C PRO A 101 -6.53 -2.42 4.84
N ASP A 102 -6.75 -3.61 5.39
CA ASP A 102 -8.07 -4.23 5.37
C ASP A 102 -9.05 -3.48 6.28
N GLN A 103 -10.34 -3.51 5.94
CA GLN A 103 -11.35 -2.79 6.70
C GLN A 103 -11.43 -3.34 8.13
N GLY A 104 -11.40 -2.44 9.12
CA GLY A 104 -11.47 -2.82 10.52
C GLY A 104 -10.18 -3.45 11.07
N SER A 105 -9.04 -3.23 10.42
CA SER A 105 -7.74 -3.55 11.01
C SER A 105 -7.53 -2.75 12.30
N GLU A 106 -7.14 -3.41 13.38
CA GLU A 106 -6.81 -2.75 14.66
C GLU A 106 -5.43 -2.04 14.61
N PHE A 107 -4.62 -2.35 13.59
CA PHE A 107 -3.26 -1.84 13.46
C PHE A 107 -3.15 -0.53 12.68
N TYR A 108 -4.21 -0.14 11.95
CA TYR A 108 -4.20 1.00 11.05
C TYR A 108 -5.46 1.85 11.29
N ASP A 109 -5.27 3.14 11.58
CA ASP A 109 -6.35 4.14 11.72
C ASP A 109 -6.53 4.97 10.43
N VAL A 110 -6.15 4.39 9.30
CA VAL A 110 -6.15 5.04 7.98
C VAL A 110 -6.80 4.12 6.97
N ASP A 111 -7.44 4.69 5.95
CA ASP A 111 -8.01 3.89 4.85
C ASP A 111 -6.99 3.65 3.73
N GLY A 112 -6.01 4.54 3.62
CA GLY A 112 -4.86 4.35 2.74
C GLY A 112 -3.74 5.34 3.03
N GLU A 113 -2.55 4.98 2.58
CA GLU A 113 -1.36 5.82 2.61
C GLU A 113 -0.74 5.83 1.21
N ILE A 114 -0.42 7.02 0.71
CA ILE A 114 0.27 7.21 -0.57
C ILE A 114 1.62 7.84 -0.29
N VAL A 115 2.69 7.19 -0.74
CA VAL A 115 4.06 7.70 -0.62
C VAL A 115 4.47 8.32 -1.95
N LEU A 116 4.89 9.58 -1.86
CA LEU A 116 5.38 10.42 -2.94
C LEU A 116 6.87 10.67 -2.74
N GLU A 117 7.65 10.57 -3.81
CA GLU A 117 9.09 10.83 -3.77
C GLU A 117 9.53 11.78 -4.88
N LYS A 118 10.39 12.74 -4.50
CA LYS A 118 11.13 13.62 -5.41
C LYS A 118 12.51 13.91 -4.83
N ASP A 119 13.55 13.56 -5.58
CA ASP A 119 14.95 13.68 -5.15
C ASP A 119 15.21 12.98 -3.81
N ALA A 120 15.50 13.72 -2.74
CA ALA A 120 15.67 13.19 -1.38
C ALA A 120 14.44 13.39 -0.49
N THR A 121 13.37 14.00 -1.01
CA THR A 121 12.16 14.33 -0.26
C THR A 121 11.15 13.20 -0.40
N ILE A 122 10.69 12.68 0.74
CA ILE A 122 9.62 11.69 0.81
C ILE A 122 8.44 12.32 1.53
N ILE A 123 7.26 12.20 0.92
CA ILE A 123 6.01 12.66 1.51
C ILE A 123 5.08 11.47 1.65
N SER A 124 4.57 11.26 2.85
CA SER A 124 3.47 10.33 3.11
C SER A 124 2.17 11.11 3.20
N VAL A 125 1.18 10.69 2.41
CA VAL A 125 -0.16 11.27 2.35
C VAL A 125 -1.14 10.27 2.96
N ILE A 126 -1.79 10.68 4.05
CA ILE A 126 -2.77 9.86 4.75
C ILE A 126 -4.17 10.14 4.21
N LEU A 127 -4.87 9.09 3.81
CA LEU A 127 -6.22 9.16 3.26
C LEU A 127 -7.25 8.51 4.18
N LYS A 128 -8.39 9.19 4.32
CA LYS A 128 -9.63 8.65 4.90
C LYS A 128 -10.80 9.01 4.01
N ASP A 129 -11.56 8.01 3.55
CA ASP A 129 -12.65 8.21 2.58
C ASP A 129 -12.25 9.08 1.36
N ILE A 130 -11.02 8.95 0.83
CA ILE A 130 -10.46 9.75 -0.29
C ILE A 130 -10.20 11.23 0.05
N ILE A 131 -10.36 11.63 1.31
CA ILE A 131 -9.96 12.93 1.82
C ILE A 131 -8.52 12.86 2.32
N VAL A 132 -7.71 13.87 1.99
CA VAL A 132 -6.37 14.03 2.56
C VAL A 132 -6.52 14.51 4.01
N GLU A 133 -6.22 13.63 4.97
CA GLU A 133 -6.29 13.96 6.40
C GLU A 133 -4.98 14.55 6.93
N ASP A 134 -3.84 14.02 6.46
CA ASP A 134 -2.52 14.47 6.93
C ASP A 134 -1.44 14.30 5.86
N ILE A 135 -0.38 15.09 5.97
CA ILE A 135 0.78 15.10 5.08
C ILE A 135 2.04 15.11 5.95
N ILE A 136 2.81 14.01 5.89
CA ILE A 136 4.04 13.84 6.66
C ILE A 136 5.23 13.97 5.70
N GLU A 137 5.99 15.05 5.85
CA GLU A 137 7.22 15.28 5.08
C GLU A 137 8.43 14.73 5.83
N THR A 138 9.29 13.98 5.12
CA THR A 138 10.60 13.55 5.60
C THR A 138 11.66 13.98 4.59
N SER A 139 12.65 14.76 5.06
CA SER A 139 13.77 15.30 4.27
C SER A 139 15.13 15.08 4.93
#